data_AF-A0A4V1SD55-F1
#
_entry.id   AF-A0A4V1SD55-F1
#
_cell.length_a   1.000
_cell.length_b   1.000
_cell.length_c   1.000
_cell.angle_alpha   90.00
_cell.angle_beta   90.00
_cell.angle_gamma   90.00
#
_symmetry.space_group_name_H-M   'P 1'
#
loop_
_entity.id
_entity.type
_entity.pdbx_description
1 polymer ?
#
loop_
_entity_poly.entity_id
_entity_poly.type
_entity_poly.pdbx_seq_one_letter_code
_entity_poly.pdbx_strand_id
1 'polypeptide(L)'
;PALPAELNRVMDVEYDRIRDFLILHYIANEADAPLWERVRATDLPDTLAGKIERFRHRGHVQAYRDGLFGPPSWQAVFVGQGIEPLAADRLADTLPATTVNERLQNLVATIADAAASVPSHADFIARYCPAPAP
;
A
#
# COMPACT_ATOMS: atom_id res chain seq x y z
N PRO A 1 -25.10 -18.95 -17.01
CA PRO A 1 -24.56 -20.07 -16.19
C PRO A 1 -23.81 -19.54 -14.96
N ALA A 2 -23.80 -20.29 -13.85
CA ALA A 2 -23.29 -19.78 -12.56
C ALA A 2 -21.76 -19.56 -12.53
N LEU A 3 -20.97 -20.47 -13.08
CA LEU A 3 -19.50 -20.36 -13.04
C LEU A 3 -18.94 -19.18 -13.87
N PRO A 4 -19.39 -18.93 -15.12
CA PRO A 4 -18.94 -17.74 -15.86
C PRO A 4 -19.36 -16.43 -15.20
N ALA A 5 -20.53 -16.39 -14.56
CA ALA A 5 -20.99 -15.20 -13.84
C ALA A 5 -20.10 -14.89 -12.63
N GLU A 6 -19.71 -15.92 -11.86
CA GLU A 6 -18.80 -15.75 -10.74
C GLU A 6 -17.38 -15.36 -11.17
N LEU A 7 -16.88 -15.95 -12.27
CA LEU A 7 -15.60 -15.53 -12.87
C LEU A 7 -15.64 -14.04 -13.22
N ASN A 8 -16.65 -13.60 -13.97
CA ASN A 8 -16.78 -12.20 -14.37
C ASN A 8 -16.84 -11.28 -13.15
N ARG A 9 -17.64 -11.63 -12.12
CA ARG A 9 -17.74 -10.86 -10.88
C ARG A 9 -16.38 -10.71 -10.18
N VAL A 10 -15.59 -11.77 -10.07
CA VAL A 10 -14.27 -11.71 -9.44
C VAL A 10 -13.31 -10.88 -10.30
N MET A 11 -13.30 -11.10 -11.62
CA MET A 11 -12.44 -10.34 -12.53
C MET A 11 -12.76 -8.84 -12.49
N ASP A 12 -14.02 -8.45 -12.54
CA ASP A 12 -14.44 -7.04 -12.47
C ASP A 12 -13.90 -6.37 -11.20
N VAL A 13 -14.01 -7.07 -10.06
CA VAL A 13 -13.49 -6.60 -8.77
C VAL A 13 -11.96 -6.47 -8.79
N GLU A 14 -11.23 -7.40 -9.42
CA GLU A 14 -9.78 -7.30 -9.56
C GLU A 14 -9.35 -6.11 -10.42
N TYR A 15 -10.00 -5.93 -11.57
CA TYR A 15 -9.71 -4.82 -12.47
C TYR A 15 -10.00 -3.46 -11.80
N ASP A 16 -11.13 -3.33 -11.12
CA ASP A 16 -11.47 -2.09 -10.40
C ASP A 16 -10.43 -1.76 -9.32
N ARG A 17 -9.97 -2.75 -8.56
CA ARG A 17 -8.98 -2.54 -7.50
C ARG A 17 -7.60 -2.19 -8.03
N ILE A 18 -7.18 -2.83 -9.11
CA ILE A 18 -5.92 -2.52 -9.79
C ILE A 18 -6.00 -1.10 -10.37
N ARG A 19 -7.08 -0.77 -11.07
CA ARG A 19 -7.33 0.57 -11.60
C ARG A 19 -7.22 1.62 -10.51
N ASP A 20 -7.94 1.46 -9.41
CA ASP A 20 -7.96 2.42 -8.30
C ASP A 20 -6.56 2.59 -7.68
N PHE A 21 -5.81 1.49 -7.51
CA PHE A 21 -4.44 1.53 -6.98
C PHE A 21 -3.50 2.29 -7.92
N LEU A 22 -3.61 2.08 -9.23
CA LEU A 22 -2.80 2.79 -10.22
C LEU A 22 -3.18 4.28 -10.29
N ILE A 23 -4.47 4.62 -10.28
CA ILE A 23 -4.92 6.03 -10.27
C ILE A 23 -4.35 6.77 -9.06
N LEU A 24 -4.34 6.14 -7.87
CA LEU A 24 -3.80 6.74 -6.65
C LEU A 24 -2.37 7.28 -6.85
N HIS A 25 -1.51 6.53 -7.56
CA HIS A 25 -0.14 6.93 -7.81
C HIS A 25 -0.03 8.24 -8.58
N TYR A 26 -1.02 8.55 -9.42
CA TYR A 26 -1.01 9.78 -10.18
C TYR A 26 -1.61 10.97 -9.45
N ILE A 27 -2.69 10.73 -8.71
CA ILE A 27 -3.45 11.82 -8.08
C ILE A 27 -2.82 12.30 -6.77
N ALA A 28 -2.06 11.43 -6.08
CA ALA A 28 -1.36 11.77 -4.85
C ALA A 28 0.04 12.39 -5.09
N ASN A 29 0.38 12.70 -6.35
CA ASN A 29 1.69 13.24 -6.70
C ASN A 29 1.72 14.78 -6.57
N GLU A 30 2.82 15.33 -6.03
CA GLU A 30 3.08 16.78 -5.89
C GLU A 30 3.78 17.41 -7.10
N ALA A 31 4.12 16.63 -8.13
CA ALA A 31 4.87 17.12 -9.27
C ALA A 31 4.12 18.21 -10.04
N ASP A 32 4.88 19.22 -10.44
CA ASP A 32 4.43 20.39 -11.17
C ASP A 32 4.75 20.23 -12.66
N ALA A 33 3.83 19.59 -13.38
CA ALA A 33 3.89 19.47 -14.84
C ALA A 33 2.47 19.34 -15.42
N PRO A 34 2.25 19.69 -16.69
CA PRO A 34 0.91 19.70 -17.31
C PRO A 34 0.17 18.35 -17.23
N LEU A 35 0.92 17.24 -17.23
CA LEU A 35 0.34 15.91 -17.04
C LEU A 35 -0.33 15.79 -15.65
N TRP A 36 0.36 16.19 -14.60
CA TRP A 36 -0.09 16.02 -13.22
C TRP A 36 -1.24 16.95 -12.87
N GLU A 37 -1.20 18.19 -13.37
CA GLU A 37 -2.34 19.12 -13.25
C GLU A 37 -3.61 18.54 -13.86
N ARG A 38 -3.50 17.99 -15.08
CA ARG A 38 -4.63 17.36 -15.76
C ARG A 38 -5.17 16.14 -15.01
N VAL A 39 -4.30 15.28 -14.50
CA VAL A 39 -4.75 14.07 -13.80
C VAL A 39 -5.38 14.41 -12.45
N ARG A 40 -4.87 15.41 -11.72
CA ARG A 40 -5.49 15.88 -10.46
C ARG A 40 -6.85 16.52 -10.67
N ALA A 41 -7.13 17.08 -11.84
CA ALA A 41 -8.42 17.66 -12.20
C ALA A 41 -9.47 16.64 -12.67
N THR A 42 -9.11 15.35 -12.78
CA THR A 42 -10.02 14.30 -13.24
C THR A 42 -10.86 13.77 -12.08
N ASP A 43 -12.14 13.47 -12.32
CA ASP A 43 -13.01 12.84 -11.33
C ASP A 43 -12.47 11.47 -10.90
N LEU A 44 -12.48 11.23 -9.59
CA LEU A 44 -12.06 9.95 -9.02
C LEU A 44 -13.22 8.95 -9.05
N PRO A 45 -12.96 7.65 -9.26
CA PRO A 45 -13.94 6.63 -8.95
C PRO A 45 -14.37 6.72 -7.48
N ASP A 46 -15.67 6.60 -7.20
CA ASP A 46 -16.22 6.66 -5.84
C ASP A 46 -15.55 5.66 -4.89
N THR A 47 -15.17 4.49 -5.42
CA THR A 47 -14.46 3.43 -4.71
C THR A 47 -13.10 3.90 -4.19
N LEU A 48 -12.35 4.66 -4.99
CA LEU A 48 -11.07 5.25 -4.61
C LEU A 48 -11.26 6.46 -3.70
N ALA A 49 -12.19 7.36 -4.03
CA ALA A 49 -12.47 8.55 -3.23
C ALA A 49 -12.83 8.19 -1.78
N GLY A 50 -13.78 7.27 -1.59
CA GLY A 50 -14.17 6.82 -0.25
C GLY A 50 -13.05 6.08 0.48
N LYS A 51 -12.11 5.46 -0.23
CA LYS A 51 -10.95 4.80 0.36
C LYS A 51 -9.92 5.79 0.88
N ILE A 52 -9.62 6.82 0.09
CA ILE A 52 -8.77 7.94 0.50
C ILE A 52 -9.38 8.62 1.73
N GLU A 53 -10.69 8.85 1.72
CA GLU A 53 -11.40 9.49 2.84
C GLU A 53 -11.29 8.65 4.12
N ARG A 54 -11.54 7.34 4.06
CA ARG A 54 -11.40 6.45 5.24
C ARG A 54 -9.98 6.42 5.77
N PHE A 55 -8.98 6.42 4.88
CA PHE A 55 -7.59 6.49 5.29
C PHE A 55 -7.26 7.84 5.92
N ARG A 56 -7.60 8.96 5.27
CA ARG A 56 -7.39 10.32 5.81
C ARG A 56 -8.09 10.53 7.14
N HIS A 57 -9.26 9.94 7.36
CA HIS A 57 -9.96 10.12 8.63
C HIS A 57 -9.22 9.45 9.79
N ARG A 58 -8.88 8.15 9.66
CA ARG A 58 -8.36 7.34 10.80
C ARG A 58 -7.29 6.28 10.47
N GLY A 59 -6.65 6.38 9.32
CA GLY A 59 -5.67 5.38 8.85
C GLY A 59 -6.29 4.05 8.47
N HIS A 60 -7.62 4.00 8.24
CA HIS A 60 -8.31 2.74 7.96
C HIS A 60 -8.03 2.26 6.53
N VAL A 61 -7.38 1.11 6.41
CA VAL A 61 -7.20 0.38 5.16
C VAL A 61 -8.06 -0.88 5.20
N GLN A 62 -9.08 -0.93 4.34
CA GLN A 62 -9.95 -2.10 4.27
C GLN A 62 -9.18 -3.33 3.78
N ALA A 63 -9.35 -4.45 4.47
CA ALA A 63 -8.95 -5.76 3.96
C ALA A 63 -10.07 -6.29 3.07
N TYR A 64 -9.73 -6.74 1.87
CA TYR A 64 -10.65 -7.43 0.97
C TYR A 64 -10.14 -8.84 0.70
N ARG A 65 -11.06 -9.75 0.41
CA ARG A 65 -10.74 -11.13 0.07
C ARG A 65 -10.01 -11.25 -1.27
N ASP A 66 -10.45 -10.48 -2.27
CA ASP A 66 -10.06 -10.77 -3.65
C ASP A 66 -8.89 -9.94 -4.22
N GLY A 67 -8.54 -8.72 -3.80
CA GLY A 67 -7.63 -7.86 -4.59
C GLY A 67 -6.15 -8.26 -4.65
N LEU A 68 -5.47 -7.96 -5.76
CA LEU A 68 -4.00 -8.04 -5.89
C LEU A 68 -3.23 -7.28 -4.79
N PHE A 69 -3.69 -6.07 -4.44
CA PHE A 69 -3.00 -5.19 -3.48
C PHE A 69 -3.65 -5.24 -2.09
N GLY A 70 -2.95 -5.89 -1.15
CA GLY A 70 -3.37 -6.00 0.24
C GLY A 70 -3.14 -4.72 1.06
N PRO A 71 -3.57 -4.70 2.34
CA PRO A 71 -3.46 -3.51 3.19
C PRO A 71 -2.05 -2.89 3.29
N PRO A 72 -0.95 -3.66 3.39
CA PRO A 72 0.40 -3.08 3.44
C PRO A 72 0.76 -2.25 2.19
N SER A 73 0.34 -2.69 1.00
CA SER A 73 0.60 -1.96 -0.26
C SER A 73 -0.13 -0.62 -0.27
N TRP A 74 -1.39 -0.59 0.16
CA TRP A 74 -2.15 0.66 0.26
C TRP A 74 -1.57 1.61 1.32
N GLN A 75 -1.20 1.09 2.49
CA GLN A 75 -0.58 1.91 3.54
C GLN A 75 0.74 2.54 3.06
N ALA A 76 1.58 1.76 2.37
CA ALA A 76 2.85 2.26 1.83
C ALA A 76 2.64 3.38 0.81
N VAL A 77 1.65 3.27 -0.07
CA VAL A 77 1.36 4.29 -1.08
C VAL A 77 0.71 5.52 -0.47
N PHE A 78 -0.25 5.37 0.44
CA PHE A 78 -0.86 6.52 1.11
C PHE A 78 0.18 7.37 1.83
N VAL A 79 0.92 6.77 2.76
CA VAL A 79 1.95 7.48 3.55
C VAL A 79 3.08 7.95 2.64
N GLY A 80 3.57 7.07 1.76
CA GLY A 80 4.68 7.37 0.86
C GLY A 80 4.40 8.48 -0.16
N GLN A 81 3.12 8.77 -0.44
CA GLN A 81 2.68 9.87 -1.29
C GLN A 81 1.99 11.00 -0.51
N GLY A 82 2.27 11.14 0.79
CA GLY A 82 1.86 12.30 1.58
C GLY A 82 0.37 12.34 1.95
N ILE A 83 -0.37 11.25 1.75
CA ILE A 83 -1.72 11.11 2.29
C ILE A 83 -1.58 10.61 3.72
N GLU A 84 -1.69 11.51 4.69
CA GLU A 84 -1.60 11.19 6.11
C GLU A 84 -2.98 11.15 6.78
N PRO A 85 -3.18 10.28 7.78
CA PRO A 85 -4.39 10.27 8.58
C PRO A 85 -4.43 11.45 9.56
N LEU A 86 -5.61 12.04 9.75
CA LEU A 86 -5.86 13.13 10.70
C LEU A 86 -5.87 12.65 12.15
N ALA A 87 -6.12 11.36 12.37
CA ALA A 87 -6.09 10.73 13.68
C ALA A 87 -5.77 9.23 13.54
N ALA A 88 -5.37 8.58 14.63
CA ALA A 88 -5.33 7.13 14.71
C ALA A 88 -6.72 6.55 15.01
N ASP A 89 -6.88 5.23 14.83
CA ASP A 89 -8.02 4.51 15.37
C ASP A 89 -8.05 4.59 16.91
N ARG A 90 -9.24 4.76 17.50
CA ARG A 90 -9.42 4.86 18.97
C ARG A 90 -9.02 3.58 19.70
N LEU A 91 -8.98 2.44 19.00
CA LEU A 91 -8.44 1.21 19.57
C LEU A 91 -6.98 1.38 19.99
N ALA A 92 -6.22 2.26 19.34
CA ALA A 92 -4.85 2.57 19.74
C ALA A 92 -4.77 3.20 21.14
N ASP A 93 -5.80 3.97 21.56
CA ASP A 93 -5.87 4.61 22.87
C ASP A 93 -6.00 3.61 24.02
N THR A 94 -6.29 2.34 23.72
CA THR A 94 -6.35 1.27 24.73
C THR A 94 -4.98 0.83 25.23
N LEU A 95 -3.91 1.23 24.54
CA LEU A 95 -2.52 0.92 24.90
C LEU A 95 -1.82 2.16 25.49
N PRO A 96 -1.08 2.01 26.61
CA PRO A 96 -0.24 3.09 27.10
C PRO A 96 0.80 3.52 26.05
N ALA A 97 1.03 4.82 25.93
CA ALA A 97 1.98 5.37 24.95
C ALA A 97 3.41 4.80 25.11
N THR A 98 3.82 4.49 26.34
CA THR A 98 5.10 3.83 26.62
C THR A 98 5.17 2.45 25.99
N THR A 99 4.11 1.64 26.13
CA THR A 99 4.02 0.32 25.52
C THR A 99 4.03 0.39 23.99
N VAL A 100 3.37 1.40 23.40
CA VAL A 100 3.40 1.62 21.95
C VAL A 100 4.82 1.94 21.49
N ASN A 101 5.50 2.88 22.17
CA ASN A 101 6.87 3.26 21.85
C ASN A 101 7.85 2.09 21.96
N GLU A 102 7.78 1.30 23.04
CA GLU A 102 8.61 0.11 23.23
C GLU A 102 8.41 -0.90 22.09
N ARG A 103 7.15 -1.18 21.71
CA ARG A 103 6.85 -2.10 20.60
C ARG A 103 7.39 -1.60 19.27
N LEU A 104 7.28 -0.31 18.98
CA LEU A 104 7.83 0.28 17.76
C LEU A 104 9.36 0.22 17.74
N GLN A 105 10.03 0.50 18.85
CA GLN A 105 11.48 0.39 18.96
C GLN A 105 11.96 -1.06 18.75
N ASN A 106 11.27 -2.03 19.35
CA ASN A 106 11.58 -3.45 19.15
C ASN A 106 11.40 -3.88 17.69
N LEU A 107 10.36 -3.38 17.01
CA LEU A 107 10.13 -3.64 15.60
C LEU A 107 11.27 -3.06 14.73
N VAL A 108 11.69 -1.83 15.00
CA VAL A 108 12.83 -1.19 14.31
C VAL A 108 14.10 -2.01 14.49
N ALA A 109 14.42 -2.42 15.72
CA ALA A 109 15.60 -3.24 16.00
C ALA A 109 15.55 -4.59 15.26
N THR A 110 14.40 -5.27 15.30
CA THR A 110 14.21 -6.56 14.61
C THR A 110 14.42 -6.43 13.10
N ILE A 111 13.90 -5.37 12.48
CA ILE A 111 14.09 -5.13 11.04
C ILE A 111 15.56 -4.84 10.74
N ALA A 112 16.23 -4.02 11.56
CA ALA A 112 17.64 -3.69 11.37
C ALA A 112 18.55 -4.93 11.49
N ASP A 113 18.32 -5.77 12.50
CA ASP A 113 19.07 -7.01 12.71
C ASP A 113 18.86 -7.99 11.54
N ALA A 114 17.63 -8.15 11.09
CA ALA A 114 17.31 -9.00 9.93
C ALA A 114 18.00 -8.49 8.65
N ALA A 115 17.93 -7.19 8.38
CA ALA A 115 18.57 -6.58 7.21
C ALA A 115 20.09 -6.69 7.25
N ALA A 116 20.72 -6.62 8.43
CA ALA A 116 22.16 -6.81 8.58
C ALA A 116 22.61 -8.28 8.42
N SER A 117 21.70 -9.24 8.66
CA SER A 117 22.01 -10.68 8.61
C SER A 117 22.01 -11.29 7.20
N VAL A 118 21.39 -10.62 6.23
CA VAL A 118 21.26 -11.13 4.85
C VAL A 118 22.45 -10.73 3.96
N PRO A 119 22.88 -11.59 3.03
CA PRO A 119 23.91 -11.21 2.07
C PRO A 119 23.40 -10.12 1.12
N SER A 120 24.32 -9.43 0.45
CA SER A 120 23.95 -8.53 -0.64
C SER A 120 23.23 -9.30 -1.76
N HIS A 121 22.41 -8.60 -2.55
CA HIS A 121 21.71 -9.20 -3.68
C HIS A 121 22.70 -9.84 -4.68
N ALA A 122 23.85 -9.20 -4.92
CA ALA A 122 24.89 -9.72 -5.80
C ALA A 122 25.52 -11.02 -5.25
N ASP A 123 25.85 -11.07 -3.96
CA ASP A 123 26.40 -12.27 -3.32
C ASP A 123 25.42 -13.44 -3.32
N PHE A 124 24.13 -13.15 -3.13
CA PHE A 124 23.08 -14.16 -3.21
C PHE A 124 22.99 -14.78 -4.62
N ILE A 125 22.92 -13.94 -5.66
CA ILE A 125 22.86 -14.40 -7.06
C ILE A 125 24.10 -15.25 -7.40
N ALA A 126 25.30 -14.77 -7.05
CA ALA A 126 26.54 -15.48 -7.35
C ALA A 126 26.58 -16.89 -6.75
N ARG A 127 25.97 -17.09 -5.57
CA ARG A 127 25.92 -18.38 -4.86
C ARG A 127 24.76 -19.27 -5.28
N TYR A 128 23.59 -18.69 -5.57
CA TYR A 128 22.35 -19.45 -5.75
C TYR A 128 21.99 -19.66 -7.23
N CYS A 129 22.15 -18.64 -8.06
CA CYS A 129 21.68 -18.65 -9.45
C CYS A 129 22.56 -17.79 -10.38
N PRO A 130 23.87 -18.08 -10.50
CA PRO A 130 24.72 -17.32 -11.40
C PRO A 130 24.26 -17.52 -12.85
N ALA A 131 23.98 -16.41 -13.54
CA ALA A 131 23.75 -16.41 -14.98
C ALA A 131 25.11 -16.31 -15.71
N PRO A 132 25.27 -16.99 -16.86
CA PRO A 132 26.43 -16.76 -17.72
C PRO A 132 26.46 -15.30 -18.18
N ALA A 133 27.65 -14.75 -18.36
CA ALA A 133 27.80 -13.48 -19.04
C ALA A 133 27.16 -13.56 -20.45
N PRO A 134 26.53 -12.48 -20.92
CA PRO A 134 25.91 -12.44 -22.24
C PRO A 134 26.90 -12.74 -23.38
#